data_AF-O44600-F1
#
_entry.id   AF-O44600-F1
#
_cell.length_a   1.000
_cell.length_b   1.000
_cell.length_c   1.000
_cell.angle_alpha   90.00
_cell.angle_beta   90.00
_cell.angle_gamma   90.00
#
_symmetry.space_group_name_H-M   'P 1'
#
loop_
_entity.id
_entity.type
_entity.pdbx_description
1 polymer ?
#
loop_
_entity_poly.entity_id
_entity_poly.type
_entity_poly.pdbx_seq_one_letter_code
_entity_poly.pdbx_strand_id
1 'polypeptide(L)'
;MFLILISILILIAENTELNYGTESAETFLNSKCEPGCVFLESKISSETIPLFPKNCSTVCADIFIVGNSDLTEQQLTETFENMKHLIGSLEVLTTNYTSGSFLTGLESVECGSTNRFRRMLDRREIEQFSWTDNRNMLEFGLLNLTSINCFEYKVAANINLKRMNTPNLKFWSTPNDTKVDVTIAPQNGNFCISSQEMMGIMSNENVTISQIEGKYCELPKLVENGKMCNSTFTTSPTNIQEGCTQIFGNLVISPENEHLVSQLKTVEVIFGGLILKNSNLSKIDFFDNLKYIYSLEKSIAAISVEQNPNLSDISFPSLKLAKSNAAYAIIFNNNSQTLSADSTYCDRLQNALNQPGDRPPMFDGKFCSELPKNSPRLSILGFFALVVMINVF
;
A
#
# COMPACT_ATOMS: atom_id res chain seq x y z
N MET A 1 52.24 -23.28 -17.82
CA MET A 1 51.07 -22.76 -18.56
C MET A 1 49.77 -22.80 -17.74
N PHE A 2 49.50 -23.85 -16.94
CA PHE A 2 48.30 -23.93 -16.11
C PHE A 2 48.17 -22.87 -14.98
N LEU A 3 49.29 -22.43 -14.38
CA LEU A 3 49.26 -21.43 -13.31
C LEU A 3 48.83 -20.03 -13.78
N ILE A 4 49.03 -19.69 -15.06
CA ILE A 4 48.65 -18.38 -15.61
C ILE A 4 47.14 -18.31 -15.91
N LEU A 5 46.51 -19.45 -16.24
CA LEU A 5 45.06 -19.51 -16.47
C LEU A 5 44.26 -19.32 -15.17
N ILE A 6 44.77 -19.82 -14.04
CA ILE A 6 44.10 -19.68 -12.74
C ILE A 6 44.16 -18.23 -12.26
N SER A 7 45.28 -17.53 -12.43
CA SER A 7 45.37 -16.11 -12.06
C SER A 7 44.48 -15.23 -12.94
N ILE A 8 44.34 -15.54 -14.23
CA ILE A 8 43.39 -14.83 -15.11
C ILE A 8 41.94 -15.10 -14.68
N LEU A 9 41.57 -16.34 -14.32
CA LEU A 9 40.22 -16.65 -13.85
C LEU A 9 39.89 -15.99 -12.50
N ILE A 10 40.85 -15.85 -11.58
CA ILE A 10 40.65 -15.11 -10.32
C ILE A 10 40.49 -13.60 -10.59
N LEU A 11 41.28 -13.03 -11.52
CA LEU A 11 41.13 -11.63 -11.95
C LEU A 11 39.81 -11.34 -12.68
N ILE A 12 39.22 -12.34 -13.35
CA ILE A 12 37.89 -12.19 -13.97
C ILE A 12 36.79 -12.36 -12.92
N ALA A 13 36.96 -13.24 -11.93
CA ALA A 13 35.99 -13.44 -10.86
C ALA A 13 35.91 -12.25 -9.88
N GLU A 14 37.04 -11.58 -9.60
CA GLU A 14 37.04 -10.36 -8.79
C GLU A 14 36.53 -9.12 -9.55
N ASN A 15 36.49 -9.16 -10.89
CA ASN A 15 35.94 -8.08 -11.72
C ASN A 15 34.50 -8.33 -12.19
N THR A 16 33.90 -9.46 -11.85
CA THR A 16 32.44 -9.55 -11.81
C THR A 16 31.93 -9.03 -10.47
N GLU A 17 32.31 -7.79 -10.12
CA GLU A 17 31.29 -6.94 -9.49
C GLU A 17 30.12 -6.98 -10.45
N LEU A 18 29.01 -7.58 -10.00
CA LEU A 18 27.73 -7.45 -10.66
C LEU A 18 27.53 -5.96 -10.91
N ASN A 19 27.80 -5.53 -12.14
CA ASN A 19 27.57 -4.18 -12.59
C ASN A 19 26.05 -4.02 -12.75
N TYR A 20 25.35 -4.03 -11.61
CA TYR A 20 24.03 -3.42 -11.48
C TYR A 20 24.28 -1.99 -11.90
N GLY A 21 23.91 -1.63 -13.13
CA GLY A 21 24.31 -0.37 -13.76
C GLY A 21 23.96 0.80 -12.85
N THR A 22 24.93 1.26 -12.07
CA THR A 22 24.73 2.29 -11.05
C THR A 22 24.52 3.60 -11.78
N GLU A 23 23.32 4.17 -11.68
CA GLU A 23 23.12 5.53 -12.13
C GLU A 23 23.75 6.47 -11.11
N SER A 24 24.76 7.23 -11.53
CA SER A 24 25.29 8.31 -10.70
C SER A 24 24.17 9.31 -10.41
N ALA A 25 23.89 9.56 -9.13
CA ALA A 25 22.90 10.54 -8.71
C ALA A 25 23.16 11.92 -9.34
N GLU A 26 24.43 12.33 -9.45
CA GLU A 26 24.84 13.57 -10.09
C GLU A 26 24.50 13.60 -11.59
N THR A 27 24.74 12.49 -12.31
CA THR A 27 24.41 12.38 -13.73
C THR A 27 22.91 12.49 -13.95
N PHE A 28 22.12 11.80 -13.13
CA PHE A 28 20.66 11.88 -13.15
C PHE A 28 20.18 13.33 -12.94
N LEU A 29 20.59 13.96 -11.83
CA LEU A 29 20.14 15.31 -11.45
C LEU A 29 20.53 16.35 -12.51
N ASN A 30 21.77 16.31 -13.00
CA ASN A 30 22.24 17.23 -14.06
C ASN A 30 21.54 17.01 -15.40
N SER A 31 21.04 15.81 -15.68
CA SER A 31 20.30 15.53 -16.92
C SER A 31 18.86 16.06 -16.91
N LYS A 32 18.32 16.37 -15.72
CA LYS A 32 16.91 16.67 -15.52
C LYS A 32 16.60 18.15 -15.30
N CYS A 33 17.55 18.94 -14.82
CA CYS A 33 17.36 20.37 -14.55
C CYS A 33 18.42 21.26 -15.19
N GLU A 34 18.11 22.54 -15.32
CA GLU A 34 19.08 23.57 -15.66
C GLU A 34 20.18 23.66 -14.59
N PRO A 35 21.45 23.94 -14.95
CA PRO A 35 22.56 23.96 -13.99
C PRO A 35 22.35 24.84 -12.76
N GLY A 36 21.60 25.94 -12.89
CA GLY A 36 21.28 26.85 -11.78
C GLY A 36 20.19 26.36 -10.81
N CYS A 37 19.56 25.22 -11.11
CA CYS A 37 18.48 24.60 -10.33
C CYS A 37 18.85 23.20 -9.82
N VAL A 38 20.13 22.82 -9.90
CA VAL A 38 20.65 21.55 -9.40
C VAL A 38 21.36 21.78 -8.06
N PHE A 39 21.04 20.98 -7.06
CA PHE A 39 21.71 20.95 -5.76
C PHE A 39 22.37 19.58 -5.56
N LEU A 40 23.70 19.55 -5.53
CA LEU A 40 24.50 18.32 -5.50
C LEU A 40 25.07 17.98 -4.11
N GLU A 41 24.76 18.80 -3.09
CA GLU A 41 25.29 18.56 -1.77
C GLU A 41 24.61 17.36 -1.09
N SER A 42 25.41 16.58 -0.37
CA SER A 42 24.97 15.31 0.22
C SER A 42 23.93 15.42 1.34
N LYS A 43 23.75 16.62 1.92
CA LYS A 43 22.79 16.93 2.98
C LYS A 43 22.50 18.43 3.04
N ILE A 44 21.39 18.79 3.67
CA ILE A 44 21.02 20.17 3.99
C ILE A 44 21.53 20.53 5.40
N SER A 45 22.41 21.53 5.51
CA SER A 45 22.97 22.09 6.75
C SER A 45 23.24 23.60 6.59
N SER A 46 23.61 24.32 7.65
CA SER A 46 24.01 25.74 7.48
C SER A 46 25.20 25.96 6.53
N GLU A 47 26.03 24.94 6.33
CA GLU A 47 27.14 24.98 5.37
C GLU A 47 26.66 24.88 3.93
N THR A 48 25.68 24.01 3.65
CA THR A 48 25.24 23.69 2.29
C THR A 48 24.00 24.47 1.85
N ILE A 49 23.15 24.91 2.79
CA ILE A 49 21.92 25.65 2.48
C ILE A 49 22.13 26.95 1.65
N PRO A 50 23.27 27.68 1.75
CA PRO A 50 23.50 28.84 0.87
C PRO A 50 23.67 28.46 -0.60
N LEU A 51 23.99 27.19 -0.90
CA LEU A 51 24.14 26.66 -2.25
C LEU A 51 22.81 26.20 -2.85
N PHE A 52 21.72 26.16 -2.06
CA PHE A 52 20.42 25.71 -2.54
C PHE A 52 19.81 26.70 -3.56
N PRO A 53 19.24 26.23 -4.68
CA PRO A 53 18.70 27.09 -5.73
C PRO A 53 17.34 27.71 -5.35
N LYS A 54 17.37 28.89 -4.73
CA LYS A 54 16.15 29.56 -4.18
C LYS A 54 15.21 30.18 -5.20
N ASN A 55 15.65 30.38 -6.44
CA ASN A 55 14.86 31.07 -7.49
C ASN A 55 14.20 30.10 -8.48
N CYS A 56 14.25 28.79 -8.21
CA CYS A 56 13.77 27.76 -9.12
C CYS A 56 12.45 27.16 -8.62
N SER A 57 11.47 27.03 -9.51
CA SER A 57 10.23 26.29 -9.21
C SER A 57 10.42 24.78 -9.28
N THR A 58 11.31 24.32 -10.16
CA THR A 58 11.74 22.92 -10.25
C THR A 58 13.18 22.83 -9.79
N VAL A 59 13.45 22.00 -8.79
CA VAL A 59 14.79 21.79 -8.24
C VAL A 59 15.18 20.33 -8.38
N CYS A 60 16.38 20.07 -8.91
CA CYS A 60 16.96 18.73 -8.94
C CYS A 60 17.86 18.56 -7.70
N ALA A 61 17.43 17.74 -6.75
CA ALA A 61 18.14 17.51 -5.50
C ALA A 61 17.78 16.18 -4.86
N ASP A 62 18.75 15.54 -4.22
CA ASP A 62 18.49 14.47 -3.24
C ASP A 62 18.46 15.10 -1.84
N ILE A 63 17.33 15.72 -1.48
CA ILE A 63 17.14 16.44 -0.22
C ILE A 63 17.27 15.45 0.94
N PHE A 64 18.33 15.62 1.73
CA PHE A 64 18.58 14.85 2.94
C PHE A 64 18.70 15.78 4.15
N ILE A 65 17.70 15.77 5.02
CA ILE A 65 17.66 16.53 6.26
C ILE A 65 17.76 15.54 7.42
N VAL A 66 18.87 15.58 8.16
CA VAL A 66 19.12 14.63 9.25
C VAL A 66 19.27 15.34 10.60
N GLY A 67 19.00 14.66 11.72
CA GLY A 67 18.93 15.22 13.08
C GLY A 67 20.10 16.04 13.61
N ASN A 68 21.23 16.09 12.89
CA ASN A 68 22.31 17.04 13.14
C ASN A 68 22.12 18.40 12.44
N SER A 69 20.93 18.66 11.89
CA SER A 69 20.62 19.92 11.23
C SER A 69 20.58 21.04 12.28
N ASP A 70 21.42 22.02 12.07
CA ASP A 70 21.51 23.28 12.80
C ASP A 70 20.51 24.34 12.28
N LEU A 71 19.62 23.93 11.38
CA LEU A 71 18.65 24.79 10.71
C LEU A 71 17.30 24.79 11.43
N THR A 72 16.73 25.98 11.53
CA THR A 72 15.35 26.19 12.01
C THR A 72 14.32 25.88 10.92
N GLU A 73 13.07 25.57 11.31
CA GLU A 73 11.95 25.41 10.37
C GLU A 73 11.77 26.67 9.49
N GLN A 74 12.03 27.86 10.04
CA GLN A 74 11.97 29.12 9.29
C GLN A 74 13.02 29.18 8.19
N GLN A 75 14.29 28.84 8.47
CA GLN A 75 15.35 28.83 7.46
C GLN A 75 15.06 27.85 6.32
N LEU A 76 14.49 26.69 6.63
CA LEU A 76 14.05 25.73 5.62
C LEU A 76 12.88 26.29 4.80
N THR A 77 11.90 26.89 5.47
CA THR A 77 10.72 27.50 4.82
C THR A 77 11.13 28.58 3.82
N GLU A 78 12.01 29.50 4.22
CA GLU A 78 12.55 30.56 3.35
C GLU A 78 13.39 29.99 2.19
N THR A 79 14.05 28.85 2.41
CA THR A 79 14.89 28.22 1.36
C THR A 79 14.05 27.51 0.31
N PHE A 80 12.96 26.87 0.71
CA PHE A 80 12.10 26.08 -0.20
C PHE A 80 10.88 26.84 -0.71
N GLU A 81 10.71 28.13 -0.40
CA GLU A 81 9.47 28.89 -0.69
C GLU A 81 9.03 28.81 -2.16
N ASN A 82 9.99 28.81 -3.09
CA ASN A 82 9.72 28.83 -4.53
C ASN A 82 9.66 27.42 -5.13
N MET A 83 10.16 26.40 -4.41
CA MET A 83 10.24 25.03 -4.91
C MET A 83 8.85 24.37 -4.91
N LYS A 84 8.36 24.05 -6.10
CA LYS A 84 7.10 23.34 -6.35
C LYS A 84 7.31 21.90 -6.78
N HIS A 85 8.37 21.63 -7.54
CA HIS A 85 8.67 20.32 -8.09
C HIS A 85 10.07 19.89 -7.68
N LEU A 86 10.15 18.74 -7.01
CA LEU A 86 11.42 18.13 -6.65
C LEU A 86 11.71 16.97 -7.60
N ILE A 87 12.83 17.01 -8.30
CA ILE A 87 13.36 15.87 -9.06
C ILE A 87 14.55 15.30 -8.28
N GLY A 88 14.46 14.07 -7.78
CA GLY A 88 15.49 13.46 -6.93
C GLY A 88 14.90 12.68 -5.77
N SER A 89 15.23 13.04 -4.53
CA SER A 89 14.70 12.35 -3.35
C SER A 89 14.41 13.30 -2.19
N LEU A 90 13.53 12.87 -1.30
CA LEU A 90 13.19 13.57 -0.06
C LEU A 90 13.32 12.61 1.11
N GLU A 91 14.36 12.79 1.91
CA GLU A 91 14.62 12.01 3.11
C GLU A 91 14.77 12.95 4.32
N VAL A 92 13.86 12.82 5.29
CA VAL A 92 13.87 13.54 6.55
C VAL A 92 14.03 12.52 7.69
N LEU A 93 15.18 12.54 8.34
CA LEU A 93 15.61 11.49 9.26
C LEU A 93 16.02 12.09 10.61
N THR A 94 15.58 11.51 11.73
CA THR A 94 16.06 11.86 13.09
C THR A 94 15.95 13.35 13.48
N THR A 95 15.08 14.13 12.84
CA THR A 95 14.96 15.57 13.10
C THR A 95 14.10 15.90 14.31
N ASN A 96 14.25 17.13 14.82
CA ASN A 96 13.45 17.67 15.92
C ASN A 96 12.25 18.51 15.46
N TYR A 97 11.97 18.55 14.15
CA TYR A 97 10.88 19.34 13.59
C TYR A 97 9.52 18.78 14.01
N THR A 98 8.56 19.68 14.17
CA THR A 98 7.19 19.33 14.58
C THR A 98 6.27 19.15 13.38
N SER A 99 6.64 19.73 12.23
CA SER A 99 5.94 19.50 10.98
C SER A 99 6.88 19.52 9.77
N GLY A 100 6.39 19.05 8.63
CA GLY A 100 7.01 19.23 7.31
C GLY A 100 6.58 20.49 6.58
N SER A 101 5.96 21.47 7.26
CA SER A 101 5.38 22.66 6.63
C SER A 101 6.39 23.56 5.92
N PHE A 102 7.68 23.39 6.21
CA PHE A 102 8.76 24.05 5.46
C PHE A 102 8.80 23.62 3.98
N LEU A 103 8.05 22.57 3.60
CA LEU A 103 7.81 22.15 2.20
C LEU A 103 6.36 22.45 1.75
N THR A 104 5.68 23.45 2.33
CA THR A 104 4.27 23.74 2.00
C THR A 104 4.03 24.05 0.51
N GLY A 105 5.03 24.61 -0.19
CA GLY A 105 4.96 24.90 -1.62
C GLY A 105 5.12 23.67 -2.53
N LEU A 106 5.55 22.52 -1.99
CA LEU A 106 5.84 21.32 -2.78
C LEU A 106 4.55 20.71 -3.33
N GLU A 107 4.48 20.58 -4.65
CA GLU A 107 3.34 20.07 -5.43
C GLU A 107 3.59 18.66 -5.96
N SER A 108 4.84 18.31 -6.30
CA SER A 108 5.20 16.99 -6.83
C SER A 108 6.64 16.56 -6.50
N VAL A 109 6.86 15.25 -6.43
CA VAL A 109 8.19 14.63 -6.35
C VAL A 109 8.36 13.60 -7.48
N GLU A 110 9.41 13.74 -8.29
CA GLU A 110 9.84 12.74 -9.28
C GLU A 110 11.17 12.13 -8.85
N CYS A 111 11.15 10.86 -8.49
CA CYS A 111 12.33 10.13 -8.11
C CYS A 111 13.03 9.48 -9.31
N GLY A 112 14.35 9.33 -9.20
CA GLY A 112 15.14 8.52 -10.14
C GLY A 112 15.02 7.02 -9.87
N SER A 113 15.96 6.23 -10.39
CA SER A 113 16.03 4.79 -10.12
C SER A 113 16.27 4.47 -8.63
N THR A 114 16.03 3.22 -8.24
CA THR A 114 16.28 2.72 -6.87
C THR A 114 17.77 2.49 -6.58
N ASN A 115 18.60 2.32 -7.60
CA ASN A 115 20.03 2.03 -7.46
C ASN A 115 20.91 3.28 -7.49
N ARG A 116 20.35 4.45 -7.15
CA ARG A 116 21.12 5.69 -6.97
C ARG A 116 21.79 5.69 -5.59
N PHE A 117 23.03 6.15 -5.54
CA PHE A 117 23.85 6.19 -4.32
C PHE A 117 24.43 7.59 -4.09
N ARG A 118 24.55 8.00 -2.82
CA ARG A 118 25.24 9.26 -2.45
C ARG A 118 26.76 9.07 -2.46
N ARG A 119 27.49 9.97 -3.13
CA ARG A 119 28.96 9.90 -3.32
C ARG A 119 29.79 9.90 -2.03
N MET A 120 29.22 10.35 -0.90
CA MET A 120 29.98 10.69 0.33
C MET A 120 29.45 10.02 1.61
N LEU A 121 28.39 9.21 1.53
CA LEU A 121 27.79 8.53 2.69
C LEU A 121 27.82 7.02 2.44
N ASP A 122 28.94 6.36 2.74
CA ASP A 122 29.09 4.89 2.85
C ASP A 122 28.36 4.01 1.80
N ARG A 123 28.26 4.46 0.53
CA ARG A 123 27.43 3.79 -0.49
C ARG A 123 26.03 3.40 0.03
N ARG A 124 25.43 4.24 0.87
CA ARG A 124 24.03 4.05 1.27
C ARG A 124 23.13 4.35 0.08
N GLU A 125 22.21 3.42 -0.18
CA GLU A 125 21.11 3.64 -1.12
C GLU A 125 20.33 4.89 -0.72
N ILE A 126 19.87 5.64 -1.73
CA ILE A 126 19.06 6.83 -1.51
C ILE A 126 17.62 6.39 -1.24
N GLU A 127 17.15 6.60 -0.01
CA GLU A 127 15.73 6.54 0.30
C GLU A 127 15.00 7.60 -0.54
N GLN A 128 13.89 7.22 -1.17
CA GLN A 128 13.25 8.03 -2.21
C GLN A 128 12.30 9.09 -1.63
N PHE A 129 11.24 8.67 -0.95
CA PHE A 129 10.36 9.55 -0.20
C PHE A 129 10.21 8.98 1.21
N SER A 130 10.98 9.50 2.17
CA SER A 130 11.12 8.92 3.49
C SER A 130 11.08 9.95 4.62
N TRP A 131 10.24 9.68 5.61
CA TRP A 131 10.17 10.41 6.88
C TRP A 131 10.34 9.42 8.01
N THR A 132 11.55 9.36 8.58
CA THR A 132 11.92 8.29 9.52
C THR A 132 12.52 8.81 10.84
N ASP A 133 12.11 8.23 11.97
CA ASP A 133 12.64 8.51 13.33
C ASP A 133 12.59 10.01 13.74
N ASN A 134 11.66 10.78 13.20
CA ASN A 134 11.45 12.19 13.58
C ASN A 134 10.52 12.24 14.81
N ARG A 135 11.10 12.10 16.00
CA ARG A 135 10.32 11.89 17.23
C ARG A 135 9.40 13.04 17.59
N ASN A 136 9.70 14.28 17.19
CA ASN A 136 8.85 15.44 17.48
C ASN A 136 7.77 15.70 16.41
N MET A 137 7.82 14.96 15.29
CA MET A 137 6.91 15.16 14.16
C MET A 137 5.47 14.90 14.60
N LEU A 138 4.58 15.87 14.38
CA LEU A 138 3.16 15.78 14.68
C LEU A 138 2.33 15.54 13.41
N GLU A 139 2.76 16.10 12.28
CA GLU A 139 2.16 15.97 10.95
C GLU A 139 3.14 16.36 9.84
N PHE A 140 2.91 15.99 8.58
CA PHE A 140 3.75 16.47 7.49
C PHE A 140 3.31 17.82 6.94
N GLY A 141 2.00 18.09 6.89
CA GLY A 141 1.48 19.39 6.43
C GLY A 141 1.80 19.71 4.97
N LEU A 142 1.97 18.69 4.12
CA LEU A 142 2.25 18.83 2.69
C LEU A 142 0.93 19.02 1.92
N LEU A 143 0.27 20.16 2.19
CA LEU A 143 -1.08 20.43 1.68
C LEU A 143 -1.15 20.58 0.16
N ASN A 144 -0.07 21.06 -0.49
CA ASN A 144 -0.03 21.22 -1.93
C ASN A 144 0.48 19.98 -2.67
N LEU A 145 1.00 18.98 -1.96
CA LEU A 145 1.53 17.78 -2.59
C LEU A 145 0.38 16.98 -3.23
N THR A 146 0.44 16.81 -4.55
CA THR A 146 -0.59 16.13 -5.34
C THR A 146 -0.12 14.82 -5.94
N SER A 147 1.18 14.72 -6.26
CA SER A 147 1.75 13.56 -6.96
C SER A 147 3.12 13.17 -6.42
N ILE A 148 3.37 11.86 -6.44
CA ILE A 148 4.71 11.29 -6.34
C ILE A 148 4.93 10.30 -7.48
N ASN A 149 6.13 10.36 -8.05
CA ASN A 149 6.62 9.42 -9.03
C ASN A 149 7.89 8.75 -8.45
N CYS A 150 7.69 7.82 -7.52
CA CYS A 150 8.75 7.21 -6.71
C CYS A 150 8.44 5.74 -6.46
N PHE A 151 9.47 4.90 -6.35
CA PHE A 151 9.34 3.48 -6.06
C PHE A 151 8.95 3.19 -4.60
N GLU A 152 9.27 4.09 -3.66
CA GLU A 152 8.98 3.91 -2.24
C GLU A 152 8.39 5.18 -1.61
N TYR A 153 7.38 5.00 -0.77
CA TYR A 153 6.84 5.99 0.15
C TYR A 153 6.87 5.44 1.57
N LYS A 154 7.74 6.01 2.41
CA LYS A 154 8.08 5.46 3.71
C LYS A 154 7.89 6.45 4.84
N VAL A 155 7.13 6.02 5.83
CA VAL A 155 6.90 6.75 7.08
C VAL A 155 7.13 5.77 8.21
N ALA A 156 8.21 5.94 8.97
CA ALA A 156 8.61 4.96 9.98
C ALA A 156 9.07 5.62 11.29
N ALA A 157 8.73 5.01 12.43
CA ALA A 157 9.26 5.38 13.76
C ALA A 157 9.06 6.87 14.17
N ASN A 158 8.08 7.57 13.60
CA ASN A 158 7.70 8.92 14.03
C ASN A 158 6.72 8.83 15.22
N ILE A 159 7.23 8.56 16.41
CA ILE A 159 6.45 8.13 17.59
C ILE A 159 5.37 9.13 18.07
N ASN A 160 5.47 10.41 17.71
CA ASN A 160 4.47 11.44 18.05
C ASN A 160 3.57 11.84 16.88
N LEU A 161 3.74 11.24 15.69
CA LEU A 161 2.98 11.58 14.49
C LEU A 161 1.50 11.29 14.74
N LYS A 162 0.65 12.32 14.68
CA LYS A 162 -0.80 12.19 14.93
C LYS A 162 -1.58 11.98 13.65
N ARG A 163 -1.17 12.62 12.56
CA ARG A 163 -1.84 12.61 11.25
C ARG A 163 -0.80 12.75 10.14
N MET A 164 -1.12 12.27 8.95
CA MET A 164 -0.31 12.53 7.75
C MET A 164 -0.42 14.00 7.34
N ASN A 165 -1.66 14.48 7.18
CA ASN A 165 -1.99 15.82 6.70
C ASN A 165 -1.43 16.07 5.28
N THR A 166 -1.72 15.12 4.38
CA THR A 166 -1.39 15.18 2.96
C THR A 166 -2.66 14.92 2.12
N PRO A 167 -3.74 15.70 2.30
CA PRO A 167 -5.08 15.36 1.80
C PRO A 167 -5.21 15.37 0.27
N ASN A 168 -4.27 16.02 -0.42
CA ASN A 168 -4.31 16.20 -1.87
C ASN A 168 -3.42 15.21 -2.64
N LEU A 169 -2.62 14.39 -1.94
CA LEU A 169 -1.78 13.39 -2.58
C LEU A 169 -2.65 12.23 -3.11
N LYS A 170 -2.83 12.20 -4.43
CA LYS A 170 -3.74 11.27 -5.12
C LYS A 170 -3.09 10.51 -6.26
N PHE A 171 -2.01 11.06 -6.84
CA PHE A 171 -1.33 10.47 -7.98
C PHE A 171 -0.04 9.78 -7.53
N TRP A 172 0.03 8.49 -7.81
CA TRP A 172 1.14 7.62 -7.45
C TRP A 172 1.59 6.91 -8.72
N SER A 173 2.89 6.94 -8.98
CA SER A 173 3.51 6.24 -10.12
C SER A 173 4.96 5.91 -9.82
N THR A 174 5.60 5.13 -10.68
CA THR A 174 7.06 4.96 -10.67
C THR A 174 7.64 5.27 -12.05
N PRO A 175 8.94 5.56 -12.16
CA PRO A 175 9.58 5.86 -13.44
C PRO A 175 9.50 4.75 -14.51
N ASN A 176 9.28 3.49 -14.09
CA ASN A 176 9.31 2.31 -14.98
C ASN A 176 7.99 1.53 -14.97
N ASP A 177 6.86 2.18 -14.68
CA ASP A 177 5.52 1.57 -14.65
C ASP A 177 5.38 0.37 -13.68
N THR A 178 6.24 0.32 -12.65
CA THR A 178 6.05 -0.58 -11.50
C THR A 178 5.09 0.06 -10.50
N LYS A 179 4.86 -0.62 -9.36
CA LYS A 179 4.05 -0.06 -8.27
C LYS A 179 4.91 0.63 -7.23
N VAL A 180 4.40 1.73 -6.65
CA VAL A 180 4.94 2.40 -5.47
C VAL A 180 4.72 1.49 -4.27
N ASP A 181 5.79 1.18 -3.54
CA ASP A 181 5.69 0.50 -2.26
C ASP A 181 5.39 1.50 -1.14
N VAL A 182 4.27 1.31 -0.45
CA VAL A 182 3.80 2.21 0.61
C VAL A 182 3.93 1.53 1.98
N THR A 183 4.74 2.15 2.84
CA THR A 183 4.90 1.76 4.24
C THR A 183 4.63 2.96 5.16
N ILE A 184 3.59 2.85 5.99
CA ILE A 184 3.21 3.85 7.00
C ILE A 184 3.15 3.15 8.35
N ALA A 185 4.26 3.17 9.10
CA ALA A 185 4.41 2.56 10.42
C ALA A 185 5.06 3.55 11.41
N PRO A 186 4.34 4.60 11.83
CA PRO A 186 4.90 5.64 12.70
C PRO A 186 5.19 5.17 14.13
N GLN A 187 4.73 3.98 14.53
CA GLN A 187 4.84 3.45 15.90
C GLN A 187 4.12 4.31 16.96
N ASN A 188 3.05 4.98 16.56
CA ASN A 188 2.17 5.74 17.45
C ASN A 188 0.76 5.15 17.46
N GLY A 189 0.31 4.61 18.59
CA GLY A 189 -1.05 4.06 18.73
C GLY A 189 -2.17 5.11 18.58
N ASN A 190 -1.84 6.40 18.69
CA ASN A 190 -2.78 7.51 18.46
C ASN A 190 -2.74 8.07 17.04
N PHE A 191 -1.79 7.67 16.20
CA PHE A 191 -1.76 8.05 14.79
C PHE A 191 -3.06 7.63 14.11
N CYS A 192 -3.64 8.54 13.34
CA CYS A 192 -4.76 8.22 12.47
C CYS A 192 -4.53 8.69 11.04
N ILE A 193 -5.05 7.91 10.09
CA ILE A 193 -5.12 8.25 8.67
C ILE A 193 -6.58 8.56 8.32
N SER A 194 -6.82 9.61 7.53
CA SER A 194 -8.18 9.93 7.11
C SER A 194 -8.69 8.93 6.07
N SER A 195 -10.01 8.77 5.97
CA SER A 195 -10.63 7.95 4.92
C SER A 195 -10.32 8.47 3.51
N GLN A 196 -10.14 9.78 3.35
CA GLN A 196 -9.73 10.40 2.09
C GLN A 196 -8.30 10.02 1.70
N GLU A 197 -7.34 10.15 2.61
CA GLU A 197 -5.95 9.73 2.37
C GLU A 197 -5.88 8.23 2.09
N MET A 198 -6.59 7.42 2.88
CA MET A 198 -6.65 5.97 2.68
C MET A 198 -7.24 5.61 1.30
N MET A 199 -8.31 6.29 0.88
CA MET A 199 -8.89 6.08 -0.44
C MET A 199 -7.89 6.40 -1.55
N GLY A 200 -7.14 7.50 -1.43
CA GLY A 200 -6.09 7.87 -2.37
C GLY A 200 -5.00 6.81 -2.55
N ILE A 201 -4.76 5.99 -1.51
CA ILE A 201 -3.81 4.88 -1.53
C ILE A 201 -4.47 3.60 -2.07
N MET A 202 -5.56 3.15 -1.46
CA MET A 202 -6.19 1.86 -1.77
C MET A 202 -6.78 1.77 -3.18
N SER A 203 -7.27 2.90 -3.70
CA SER A 203 -7.92 2.93 -5.02
C SER A 203 -6.93 3.06 -6.18
N ASN A 204 -5.65 3.33 -5.88
CA ASN A 204 -4.64 3.53 -6.89
C ASN A 204 -4.01 2.20 -7.33
N GLU A 205 -4.10 1.88 -8.62
CA GLU A 205 -3.61 0.61 -9.19
C GLU A 205 -2.07 0.54 -9.25
N ASN A 206 -1.40 1.69 -9.17
CA ASN A 206 0.06 1.82 -9.13
C ASN A 206 0.62 1.73 -7.72
N VAL A 207 -0.17 1.36 -6.71
CA VAL A 207 0.29 1.24 -5.32
C VAL A 207 0.28 -0.22 -4.88
N THR A 208 1.36 -0.63 -4.22
CA THR A 208 1.40 -1.81 -3.36
C THR A 208 1.47 -1.33 -1.92
N ILE A 209 0.55 -1.78 -1.08
CA ILE A 209 0.58 -1.44 0.35
C ILE A 209 1.40 -2.51 1.07
N SER A 210 2.62 -2.20 1.50
CA SER A 210 3.40 -3.12 2.34
C SER A 210 2.89 -3.14 3.77
N GLN A 211 2.66 -1.97 4.36
CA GLN A 211 2.16 -1.85 5.73
C GLN A 211 1.53 -0.47 5.97
N ILE A 212 0.38 -0.45 6.66
CA ILE A 212 -0.19 0.79 7.22
C ILE A 212 -0.66 0.49 8.64
N GLU A 213 -0.02 1.10 9.63
CA GLU A 213 -0.40 1.05 11.04
C GLU A 213 -1.13 2.31 11.47
N GLY A 214 -2.05 2.18 12.42
CA GLY A 214 -2.79 3.30 12.99
C GLY A 214 -4.27 2.98 13.17
N LYS A 215 -5.09 4.02 13.13
CA LYS A 215 -6.55 3.94 13.09
C LYS A 215 -7.10 4.89 12.04
N TYR A 216 -8.36 4.75 11.70
CA TYR A 216 -9.02 5.79 10.91
C TYR A 216 -9.28 7.03 11.77
N CYS A 217 -9.05 8.21 11.21
CA CYS A 217 -9.43 9.46 11.86
C CYS A 217 -10.96 9.59 11.95
N GLU A 218 -11.43 10.47 12.84
CA GLU A 218 -12.85 10.79 12.95
C GLU A 218 -13.49 11.12 11.59
N LEU A 219 -14.74 10.71 11.44
CA LEU A 219 -15.49 10.80 10.20
C LEU A 219 -15.54 12.23 9.65
N PRO A 220 -15.30 12.43 8.33
CA PRO A 220 -15.56 13.71 7.70
C PRO A 220 -17.07 14.03 7.75
N LYS A 221 -17.40 15.32 7.92
CA LYS A 221 -18.80 15.79 8.01
C LYS A 221 -19.60 15.58 6.73
N LEU A 222 -18.93 15.56 5.58
CA LEU A 222 -19.52 15.42 4.25
C LEU A 222 -18.64 14.50 3.39
N VAL A 223 -19.29 13.73 2.53
CA VAL A 223 -18.66 12.91 1.50
C VAL A 223 -19.12 13.48 0.16
N GLU A 224 -18.18 13.88 -0.69
CA GLU A 224 -18.50 14.54 -1.97
C GLU A 224 -19.35 13.64 -2.89
N ASN A 225 -19.13 12.32 -2.85
CA ASN A 225 -19.81 11.34 -3.71
C ASN A 225 -20.34 10.15 -2.90
N GLY A 226 -21.62 10.20 -2.54
CA GLY A 226 -22.36 9.09 -1.93
C GLY A 226 -22.64 9.26 -0.45
N LYS A 227 -22.92 8.14 0.24
CA LYS A 227 -23.37 8.11 1.64
C LYS A 227 -22.42 7.26 2.46
N MET A 228 -21.78 7.86 3.46
CA MET A 228 -21.02 7.14 4.48
C MET A 228 -21.94 6.70 5.61
N CYS A 229 -21.84 5.44 5.98
CA CYS A 229 -22.59 4.85 7.08
C CYS A 229 -21.62 4.45 8.19
N ASN A 230 -21.84 5.00 9.38
CA ASN A 230 -20.99 4.76 10.54
C ASN A 230 -21.41 3.49 11.27
N SER A 231 -20.47 2.56 11.42
CA SER A 231 -20.59 1.28 12.12
C SER A 231 -19.65 1.16 13.31
N THR A 232 -18.98 2.24 13.75
CA THR A 232 -18.01 2.18 14.88
C THR A 232 -18.68 1.99 16.23
N PHE A 233 -19.93 2.43 16.37
CA PHE A 233 -20.66 2.46 17.65
C PHE A 233 -21.77 1.42 17.76
N THR A 234 -21.97 0.58 16.74
CA THR A 234 -23.07 -0.38 16.77
C THR A 234 -22.69 -1.60 17.60
N THR A 235 -23.47 -1.87 18.64
CA THR A 235 -23.56 -3.20 19.27
C THR A 235 -23.78 -4.22 18.16
N SER A 236 -22.95 -5.27 18.04
CA SER A 236 -23.18 -6.36 17.09
C SER A 236 -24.64 -6.83 17.21
N PRO A 237 -25.45 -6.78 16.13
CA PRO A 237 -25.10 -6.55 14.71
C PRO A 237 -25.07 -5.08 14.23
N THR A 238 -24.43 -4.83 13.08
CA THR A 238 -24.46 -3.51 12.44
C THR A 238 -25.88 -3.12 12.00
N ASN A 239 -26.28 -1.87 12.27
CA ASN A 239 -27.50 -1.29 11.70
C ASN A 239 -27.28 -1.01 10.20
N ILE A 240 -27.62 -1.96 9.33
CA ILE A 240 -27.48 -1.83 7.89
C ILE A 240 -28.48 -0.78 7.39
N GLN A 241 -27.98 0.22 6.66
CA GLN A 241 -28.79 1.29 6.10
C GLN A 241 -28.75 1.23 4.57
N GLU A 242 -29.85 1.62 3.93
CA GLU A 242 -29.92 1.68 2.49
C GLU A 242 -29.11 2.86 1.92
N GLY A 243 -28.54 2.65 0.73
CA GLY A 243 -27.86 3.67 -0.07
C GLY A 243 -26.45 4.00 0.38
N CYS A 244 -25.89 3.27 1.37
CA CYS A 244 -24.49 3.45 1.76
C CYS A 244 -23.56 3.10 0.59
N THR A 245 -22.62 3.99 0.30
CA THR A 245 -21.51 3.72 -0.63
C THR A 245 -20.21 3.43 0.13
N GLN A 246 -20.09 3.93 1.35
CA GLN A 246 -18.93 3.74 2.21
C GLN A 246 -19.37 3.33 3.61
N ILE A 247 -18.67 2.38 4.22
CA ILE A 247 -18.88 1.96 5.60
C ILE A 247 -17.64 2.31 6.41
N PHE A 248 -17.83 2.94 7.56
CA PHE A 248 -16.76 3.30 8.48
C PHE A 248 -16.86 2.49 9.77
N GLY A 249 -15.85 1.68 10.07
CA GLY A 249 -15.90 0.65 11.10
C GLY A 249 -16.28 -0.72 10.52
N ASN A 250 -16.52 -1.68 11.42
CA ASN A 250 -16.72 -3.08 11.03
C ASN A 250 -18.18 -3.33 10.60
N LEU A 251 -18.37 -3.96 9.44
CA LEU A 251 -19.67 -4.44 8.98
C LEU A 251 -19.90 -5.86 9.50
N VAL A 252 -20.75 -6.00 10.51
CA VAL A 252 -21.10 -7.28 11.12
C VAL A 252 -22.48 -7.74 10.64
N ILE A 253 -22.51 -8.84 9.89
CA ILE A 253 -23.72 -9.52 9.42
C ILE A 253 -23.94 -10.77 10.28
N SER A 254 -25.14 -10.89 10.85
CA SER A 254 -25.59 -11.99 11.70
C SER A 254 -27.07 -12.31 11.44
N PRO A 255 -27.66 -13.34 12.05
CA PRO A 255 -29.09 -13.64 11.92
C PRO A 255 -30.03 -12.45 12.16
N GLU A 256 -29.62 -11.53 13.01
CA GLU A 256 -30.42 -10.37 13.40
C GLU A 256 -30.55 -9.32 12.28
N ASN A 257 -29.61 -9.25 11.33
CA ASN A 257 -29.64 -8.28 10.24
C ASN A 257 -29.44 -8.89 8.83
N GLU A 258 -29.29 -10.21 8.70
CA GLU A 258 -29.07 -10.89 7.41
C GLU A 258 -30.20 -10.63 6.39
N HIS A 259 -31.41 -10.33 6.86
CA HIS A 259 -32.55 -9.97 6.01
C HIS A 259 -32.40 -8.60 5.32
N LEU A 260 -31.43 -7.77 5.74
CA LEU A 260 -31.17 -6.43 5.20
C LEU A 260 -30.01 -6.40 4.19
N VAL A 261 -29.32 -7.53 3.94
CA VAL A 261 -28.08 -7.54 3.15
C VAL A 261 -28.24 -7.04 1.70
N SER A 262 -29.45 -7.09 1.14
CA SER A 262 -29.76 -6.51 -0.18
C SER A 262 -29.52 -5.00 -0.26
N GLN A 263 -29.52 -4.30 0.88
CA GLN A 263 -29.21 -2.87 0.99
C GLN A 263 -27.72 -2.57 0.82
N LEU A 264 -26.84 -3.58 0.90
CA LEU A 264 -25.39 -3.44 0.77
C LEU A 264 -24.91 -3.39 -0.69
N LYS A 265 -25.81 -3.55 -1.67
CA LYS A 265 -25.47 -3.58 -3.10
C LYS A 265 -24.71 -2.35 -3.62
N THR A 266 -24.89 -1.19 -2.98
CA THR A 266 -24.23 0.07 -3.37
C THR A 266 -22.91 0.30 -2.65
N VAL A 267 -22.54 -0.53 -1.68
CA VAL A 267 -21.32 -0.36 -0.88
C VAL A 267 -20.12 -0.62 -1.76
N GLU A 268 -19.23 0.35 -1.86
CA GLU A 268 -17.99 0.26 -2.61
C GLU A 268 -16.77 0.04 -1.71
N VAL A 269 -16.81 0.61 -0.49
CA VAL A 269 -15.66 0.59 0.44
C VAL A 269 -16.09 0.32 1.87
N ILE A 270 -15.29 -0.49 2.56
CA ILE A 270 -15.37 -0.71 4.01
C ILE A 270 -14.04 -0.30 4.65
N PHE A 271 -14.04 0.80 5.41
CA PHE A 271 -12.94 1.24 6.27
C PHE A 271 -13.02 0.49 7.61
N GLY A 272 -12.72 -0.81 7.56
CA GLY A 272 -12.87 -1.77 8.65
C GLY A 272 -12.87 -3.20 8.11
N GLY A 273 -13.36 -4.15 8.90
CA GLY A 273 -13.58 -5.54 8.49
C GLY A 273 -15.02 -5.84 8.09
N LEU A 274 -15.19 -6.77 7.15
CA LEU A 274 -16.44 -7.47 6.87
C LEU A 274 -16.47 -8.77 7.68
N ILE A 275 -17.44 -8.89 8.59
CA ILE A 275 -17.59 -10.04 9.49
C ILE A 275 -18.98 -10.63 9.28
N LEU A 276 -19.08 -11.80 8.67
CA LEU A 276 -20.34 -12.51 8.45
C LEU A 276 -20.33 -13.80 9.26
N LYS A 277 -21.18 -13.87 10.28
CA LYS A 277 -21.15 -14.98 11.25
C LYS A 277 -22.52 -15.54 11.58
N ASN A 278 -22.59 -16.86 11.74
CA ASN A 278 -23.78 -17.57 12.22
C ASN A 278 -25.06 -17.32 11.41
N SER A 279 -24.94 -16.91 10.15
CA SER A 279 -26.07 -16.58 9.28
C SER A 279 -26.71 -17.82 8.65
N ASN A 280 -27.95 -17.70 8.19
CA ASN A 280 -28.63 -18.69 7.36
C ASN A 280 -28.47 -18.46 5.87
N LEU A 281 -27.68 -17.46 5.47
CA LEU A 281 -27.46 -17.11 4.07
C LEU A 281 -26.92 -18.31 3.30
N SER A 282 -27.53 -18.62 2.15
CA SER A 282 -27.05 -19.68 1.26
C SER A 282 -25.93 -19.20 0.33
N LYS A 283 -25.80 -17.88 0.15
CA LYS A 283 -24.83 -17.24 -0.73
C LYS A 283 -24.46 -15.83 -0.25
N ILE A 284 -23.27 -15.37 -0.62
CA ILE A 284 -22.88 -13.95 -0.61
C ILE A 284 -22.90 -13.46 -2.05
N ASP A 285 -23.91 -12.69 -2.43
CA ASP A 285 -24.13 -12.18 -3.79
C ASP A 285 -24.68 -10.75 -3.81
N PHE A 286 -24.49 -10.00 -2.72
CA PHE A 286 -25.06 -8.66 -2.52
C PHE A 286 -23.97 -7.57 -2.41
N PHE A 287 -22.73 -7.89 -2.74
CA PHE A 287 -21.58 -6.97 -2.74
C PHE A 287 -21.09 -6.66 -4.17
N ASP A 288 -22.03 -6.37 -5.07
CA ASP A 288 -21.74 -6.15 -6.50
C ASP A 288 -20.72 -5.05 -6.74
N ASN A 289 -20.73 -4.00 -5.93
CA ASN A 289 -19.86 -2.83 -6.08
C ASN A 289 -18.70 -2.77 -5.09
N LEU A 290 -18.57 -3.73 -4.18
CA LEU A 290 -17.54 -3.70 -3.13
C LEU A 290 -16.16 -3.92 -3.76
N LYS A 291 -15.33 -2.87 -3.73
CA LYS A 291 -14.00 -2.82 -4.35
C LYS A 291 -12.88 -2.90 -3.32
N TYR A 292 -13.04 -2.24 -2.18
CA TYR A 292 -11.96 -2.02 -1.22
C TYR A 292 -12.39 -2.33 0.21
N ILE A 293 -11.62 -3.16 0.91
CA ILE A 293 -11.78 -3.43 2.33
C ILE A 293 -10.41 -3.30 3.00
N TYR A 294 -10.31 -2.47 4.03
CA TYR A 294 -9.07 -2.38 4.80
C TYR A 294 -9.34 -2.18 6.28
N SER A 295 -8.93 -3.16 7.08
CA SER A 295 -8.97 -3.09 8.54
C SER A 295 -7.59 -2.74 9.11
N LEU A 296 -7.49 -1.60 9.80
CA LEU A 296 -6.25 -1.22 10.48
C LEU A 296 -6.07 -1.92 11.85
N GLU A 297 -7.12 -2.54 12.38
CA GLU A 297 -7.09 -3.24 13.66
C GLU A 297 -6.35 -4.58 13.57
N LYS A 298 -5.36 -4.78 14.45
CA LYS A 298 -4.54 -6.01 14.49
C LYS A 298 -5.33 -7.29 14.83
N SER A 299 -6.56 -7.16 15.33
CA SER A 299 -7.43 -8.28 15.71
C SER A 299 -8.53 -8.58 14.69
N ILE A 300 -8.71 -7.76 13.64
CA ILE A 300 -9.87 -7.86 12.74
C ILE A 300 -9.39 -8.11 11.32
N ALA A 301 -9.70 -9.30 10.78
CA ALA A 301 -9.49 -9.61 9.36
C ALA A 301 -10.26 -8.64 8.45
N ALA A 302 -9.79 -8.46 7.22
CA ALA A 302 -10.53 -7.70 6.20
C ALA A 302 -11.86 -8.41 5.88
N ILE A 303 -11.80 -9.73 5.71
CA ILE A 303 -12.97 -10.57 5.49
C ILE A 303 -12.89 -11.75 6.47
N SER A 304 -13.88 -11.89 7.34
CA SER A 304 -14.09 -13.06 8.20
C SER A 304 -15.51 -13.58 7.96
N VAL A 305 -15.61 -14.82 7.47
CA VAL A 305 -16.87 -15.50 7.19
C VAL A 305 -16.86 -16.82 7.95
N GLU A 306 -17.64 -16.89 9.03
CA GLU A 306 -17.50 -17.98 9.99
C GLU A 306 -18.84 -18.56 10.44
N GLN A 307 -18.91 -19.88 10.60
CA GLN A 307 -20.08 -20.56 11.18
C GLN A 307 -21.38 -20.38 10.37
N ASN A 308 -21.29 -20.35 9.03
CA ASN A 308 -22.46 -20.23 8.15
C ASN A 308 -22.73 -21.56 7.43
N PRO A 309 -23.47 -22.51 8.04
CA PRO A 309 -23.58 -23.88 7.55
C PRO A 309 -24.32 -24.01 6.21
N ASN A 310 -25.21 -23.06 5.89
CA ASN A 310 -25.96 -23.05 4.64
C ASN A 310 -25.19 -22.38 3.49
N LEU A 311 -24.09 -21.69 3.78
CA LEU A 311 -23.39 -20.85 2.82
C LEU A 311 -22.63 -21.71 1.80
N SER A 312 -23.22 -21.91 0.62
CA SER A 312 -22.70 -22.80 -0.43
C SER A 312 -22.02 -22.08 -1.59
N ASP A 313 -22.12 -20.76 -1.66
CA ASP A 313 -21.56 -19.94 -2.74
C ASP A 313 -21.11 -18.55 -2.22
N ILE A 314 -20.05 -18.01 -2.80
CA ILE A 314 -19.49 -16.70 -2.44
C ILE A 314 -19.05 -15.94 -3.70
N SER A 315 -19.43 -14.67 -3.77
CA SER A 315 -19.11 -13.79 -4.89
C SER A 315 -18.78 -12.37 -4.42
N PHE A 316 -17.65 -11.87 -4.90
CA PHE A 316 -17.18 -10.50 -4.72
C PHE A 316 -16.71 -9.96 -6.09
N PRO A 317 -17.64 -9.66 -7.01
CA PRO A 317 -17.31 -9.48 -8.43
C PRO A 317 -16.44 -8.26 -8.72
N SER A 318 -16.51 -7.22 -7.88
CA SER A 318 -15.75 -5.97 -8.05
C SER A 318 -14.56 -5.82 -7.10
N LEU A 319 -14.27 -6.83 -6.27
CA LEU A 319 -13.26 -6.71 -5.22
C LEU A 319 -11.86 -6.62 -5.82
N LYS A 320 -11.15 -5.55 -5.48
CA LYS A 320 -9.78 -5.25 -5.91
C LYS A 320 -8.76 -5.34 -4.78
N LEU A 321 -9.18 -5.04 -3.54
CA LEU A 321 -8.29 -5.03 -2.38
C LEU A 321 -9.03 -5.43 -1.11
N ALA A 322 -8.45 -6.35 -0.34
CA ALA A 322 -8.91 -6.76 0.98
C ALA A 322 -7.71 -7.02 1.90
N LYS A 323 -7.33 -6.01 2.71
CA LYS A 323 -6.14 -6.07 3.57
C LYS A 323 -6.45 -5.81 5.04
N SER A 324 -5.60 -6.34 5.91
CA SER A 324 -5.68 -6.10 7.34
C SER A 324 -4.32 -6.24 8.01
N ASN A 325 -4.16 -5.59 9.16
CA ASN A 325 -3.02 -5.79 10.08
C ASN A 325 -3.14 -7.06 10.95
N ALA A 326 -4.23 -7.82 10.81
CA ALA A 326 -4.41 -9.11 11.47
C ALA A 326 -3.48 -10.19 10.91
N ALA A 327 -3.34 -11.30 11.66
CA ALA A 327 -2.51 -12.43 11.22
C ALA A 327 -2.97 -13.02 9.87
N TYR A 328 -4.26 -12.98 9.56
CA TYR A 328 -4.79 -13.36 8.25
C TYR A 328 -5.83 -12.32 7.81
N ALA A 329 -5.71 -11.84 6.57
CA ALA A 329 -6.62 -10.82 6.06
C ALA A 329 -7.97 -11.40 5.65
N ILE A 330 -8.01 -12.66 5.23
CA ILE A 330 -9.21 -13.30 4.68
C ILE A 330 -9.36 -14.71 5.25
N ILE A 331 -10.46 -14.95 5.95
CA ILE A 331 -10.71 -16.16 6.73
C ILE A 331 -12.12 -16.68 6.44
N PHE A 332 -12.23 -17.95 6.08
CA PHE A 332 -13.47 -18.69 5.94
C PHE A 332 -13.40 -19.94 6.82
N ASN A 333 -14.13 -20.01 7.93
CA ASN A 333 -14.05 -21.16 8.84
C ASN A 333 -15.42 -21.71 9.23
N ASN A 334 -15.55 -23.03 9.32
CA ASN A 334 -16.75 -23.73 9.79
C ASN A 334 -18.03 -23.31 9.04
N ASN A 335 -17.93 -23.06 7.74
CA ASN A 335 -19.09 -22.80 6.88
C ASN A 335 -19.59 -24.12 6.26
N SER A 336 -20.38 -24.06 5.18
CA SER A 336 -20.68 -25.27 4.41
C SER A 336 -19.40 -25.92 3.89
N GLN A 337 -19.34 -27.25 3.99
CA GLN A 337 -18.24 -28.05 3.42
C GLN A 337 -18.06 -27.82 1.92
N THR A 338 -19.10 -27.35 1.21
CA THR A 338 -19.00 -27.00 -0.21
C THR A 338 -17.93 -25.95 -0.49
N LEU A 339 -17.71 -24.97 0.40
CA LEU A 339 -16.73 -23.90 0.18
C LEU A 339 -15.27 -24.36 0.30
N SER A 340 -15.03 -25.44 1.05
CA SER A 340 -13.69 -26.01 1.29
C SER A 340 -13.50 -27.41 0.68
N ALA A 341 -14.50 -27.92 -0.04
CA ALA A 341 -14.44 -29.21 -0.73
C ALA A 341 -13.34 -29.25 -1.78
N ASP A 342 -13.08 -28.11 -2.43
CA ASP A 342 -11.99 -27.90 -3.35
C ASP A 342 -11.51 -26.43 -3.32
N SER A 343 -10.45 -26.12 -4.07
CA SER A 343 -9.84 -24.81 -4.07
C SER A 343 -10.58 -23.76 -4.90
N THR A 344 -11.69 -24.08 -5.57
CA THR A 344 -12.34 -23.19 -6.57
C THR A 344 -12.66 -21.81 -6.02
N TYR A 345 -13.27 -21.74 -4.84
CA TYR A 345 -13.65 -20.46 -4.21
C TYR A 345 -12.44 -19.70 -3.67
N CYS A 346 -11.50 -20.42 -3.07
CA CYS A 346 -10.27 -19.84 -2.53
C CYS A 346 -9.42 -19.25 -3.66
N ASP A 347 -9.17 -20.02 -4.72
CA ASP A 347 -8.42 -19.60 -5.91
C ASP A 347 -9.11 -18.42 -6.60
N ARG A 348 -10.45 -18.42 -6.72
CA ARG A 348 -11.21 -17.29 -7.29
C ARG A 348 -10.95 -16.00 -6.50
N LEU A 349 -11.01 -16.07 -5.17
CA LEU A 349 -10.77 -14.91 -4.32
C LEU A 349 -9.31 -14.45 -4.35
N GLN A 350 -8.36 -15.39 -4.31
CA GLN A 350 -6.93 -15.10 -4.42
C GLN A 350 -6.59 -14.41 -5.74
N ASN A 351 -7.12 -14.93 -6.86
CA ASN A 351 -6.90 -14.38 -8.19
C ASN A 351 -7.54 -13.00 -8.39
N ALA A 352 -8.67 -12.72 -7.71
CA ALA A 352 -9.29 -11.39 -7.75
C ALA A 352 -8.42 -10.31 -7.08
N LEU A 353 -7.61 -10.70 -6.07
CA LEU A 353 -6.86 -9.74 -5.24
C LEU A 353 -5.46 -9.43 -5.76
N ASN A 354 -4.83 -10.32 -6.55
CA ASN A 354 -3.57 -10.09 -7.30
C ASN A 354 -2.51 -9.20 -6.58
N GLN A 355 -2.24 -9.43 -5.29
CA GLN A 355 -1.16 -8.74 -4.55
C GLN A 355 -0.02 -9.71 -4.20
N PRO A 356 1.20 -9.49 -4.71
CA PRO A 356 2.39 -10.22 -4.29
C PRO A 356 2.71 -9.96 -2.80
N GLY A 357 3.15 -10.98 -2.07
CA GLY A 357 3.64 -10.85 -0.68
C GLY A 357 2.55 -10.89 0.41
N ASP A 358 1.28 -10.75 0.06
CA ASP A 358 0.17 -10.91 1.01
C ASP A 358 -0.13 -12.38 1.31
N ARG A 359 -0.58 -12.64 2.54
CA ARG A 359 -0.98 -13.99 2.98
C ARG A 359 -2.26 -14.41 2.23
N PRO A 360 -2.28 -15.57 1.57
CA PRO A 360 -3.43 -16.01 0.78
C PRO A 360 -4.66 -16.26 1.65
N PRO A 361 -5.88 -16.27 1.07
CA PRO A 361 -7.09 -16.64 1.78
C PRO A 361 -6.96 -18.00 2.47
N MET A 362 -7.57 -18.12 3.64
CA MET A 362 -7.59 -19.36 4.42
C MET A 362 -9.01 -19.88 4.57
N PHE A 363 -9.20 -21.16 4.24
CA PHE A 363 -10.47 -21.88 4.34
C PHE A 363 -10.29 -23.08 5.26
N ASP A 364 -11.01 -23.12 6.38
CA ASP A 364 -10.93 -24.16 7.42
C ASP A 364 -9.48 -24.46 7.84
N GLY A 365 -8.70 -23.40 8.04
CA GLY A 365 -7.29 -23.49 8.44
C GLY A 365 -6.30 -23.87 7.33
N LYS A 366 -6.74 -23.93 6.06
CA LYS A 366 -5.89 -24.28 4.91
C LYS A 366 -5.78 -23.15 3.90
N PHE A 367 -4.60 -22.96 3.31
CA PHE A 367 -4.42 -22.05 2.19
C PHE A 367 -4.96 -22.66 0.88
N CYS A 368 -5.21 -21.84 -0.14
CA CYS A 368 -5.78 -22.29 -1.41
C CYS A 368 -4.98 -23.40 -2.11
N SER A 369 -3.66 -23.44 -1.92
CA SER A 369 -2.76 -24.49 -2.44
C SER A 369 -2.87 -25.83 -1.71
N GLU A 370 -3.41 -25.84 -0.49
CA GLU A 370 -3.55 -27.03 0.36
C GLU A 370 -4.96 -27.67 0.25
N LEU A 371 -5.91 -26.96 -0.36
CA LEU A 371 -7.22 -27.49 -0.69
C LEU A 371 -7.14 -28.45 -1.89
N PRO A 372 -8.01 -29.48 -1.97
CA PRO A 372 -8.10 -30.32 -3.14
C PRO A 372 -8.33 -29.47 -4.39
N LYS A 373 -7.56 -29.70 -5.46
CA LYS A 373 -7.86 -29.02 -6.72
C LYS A 373 -9.13 -29.60 -7.31
N ASN A 374 -10.05 -28.73 -7.76
CA ASN A 374 -11.16 -29.16 -8.59
C ASN A 374 -10.57 -29.66 -9.91
N SER A 375 -10.24 -30.94 -9.96
CA SER A 375 -9.96 -31.59 -11.24
C SER A 375 -11.30 -31.57 -11.96
N PRO A 376 -11.45 -30.87 -13.10
CA PRO A 376 -12.58 -31.20 -13.96
C PRO A 376 -12.49 -32.71 -14.09
N ARG A 377 -13.57 -33.44 -13.77
CA ARG A 377 -13.66 -34.84 -14.16
C ARG A 377 -13.42 -34.82 -15.66
N LEU A 378 -12.19 -35.04 -16.08
CA LEU A 378 -11.85 -35.59 -17.37
C LEU A 378 -12.75 -36.82 -17.35
N SER A 379 -13.83 -36.74 -18.12
CA SER A 379 -14.74 -37.86 -18.25
C SER A 379 -13.90 -38.97 -18.85
N ILE A 380 -13.27 -39.78 -18.00
CA ILE A 380 -12.55 -40.97 -18.43
C ILE A 380 -13.56 -41.97 -19.02
N LEU A 381 -14.87 -41.78 -18.78
CA LEU A 381 -15.93 -42.41 -19.56
C LEU A 381 -16.02 -41.98 -21.04
N GLY A 382 -15.41 -40.85 -21.43
CA GLY A 382 -15.29 -40.44 -22.84
C GLY A 382 -14.10 -41.08 -23.55
N PHE A 383 -12.98 -41.30 -22.86
CA PHE A 383 -11.80 -41.91 -23.48
C PHE A 383 -11.92 -43.44 -23.62
N PHE A 384 -12.58 -44.13 -22.68
CA PHE A 384 -12.90 -45.55 -22.88
C PHE A 384 -13.98 -45.77 -23.95
N ALA A 385 -14.89 -44.81 -24.16
CA ALA A 385 -15.85 -44.91 -25.27
C ALA A 385 -15.17 -44.73 -26.65
N LEU A 386 -14.12 -43.91 -26.75
CA LEU A 386 -13.41 -43.72 -28.02
C LEU A 386 -12.48 -44.89 -28.38
N VAL A 387 -11.83 -45.52 -27.39
CA VAL A 387 -10.92 -46.66 -27.65
C VAL A 387 -11.70 -47.94 -27.98
N VAL A 388 -12.92 -48.12 -27.46
CA VAL A 388 -13.75 -49.28 -27.81
C VAL A 388 -14.37 -49.15 -29.21
N MET A 389 -14.64 -47.93 -29.70
CA MET A 389 -15.20 -47.73 -31.05
C MET A 389 -14.18 -47.87 -32.19
N ILE A 390 -12.88 -47.77 -31.94
CA ILE A 390 -11.86 -47.91 -32.99
C ILE A 390 -11.50 -49.39 -33.28
N ASN A 391 -11.83 -50.34 -32.39
CA ASN A 391 -11.55 -51.77 -32.62
C ASN A 391 -12.79 -52.60 -32.99
N VAL A 392 -13.88 -51.97 -33.41
CA VAL A 392 -15.03 -52.66 -34.04
C VAL A 392 -15.42 -51.95 -35.33
N PHE A 393 -14.48 -51.86 -36.26
CA PHE A 393 -14.63 -51.77 -37.72
C PHE A 393 -13.35 -52.33 -38.34
#